data_AF-A0A7H8JV70-F1
#
_entry.id   AF-A0A7H8JV70-F1
#
_cell.length_a   1.000
_cell.length_b   1.000
_cell.length_c   1.000
_cell.angle_alpha   90.00
_cell.angle_beta   90.00
_cell.angle_gamma   90.00
#
_symmetry.space_group_name_H-M   'P 1'
#
loop_
_entity.id
_entity.type
_entity.pdbx_description
1 polymer ?
#
loop_
_entity_poly.entity_id
_entity_poly.type
_entity_poly.pdbx_seq_one_letter_code
_entity_poly.pdbx_strand_id
1 'polypeptide(L)'
;MSTVVDRLRTWQAAGGPDLWQRSWDRAISVVEGPLAGYEIRLDGVVIAEGAAGLATALYILSAEHGIDPDQVVDEQVRELYDGEMAGEERQALWERRLAALGHDLTDTCDPVVQVWTIITHTYTTPGAAWDDAFDASMTRWGRGYTDGMTRLRTRFGISL
;
A
#
# COMPACT_ATOMS: atom_id res chain seq x y z
N MET A 1 -19.17 7.84 7.20
CA MET A 1 -17.73 8.13 7.11
C MET A 1 -17.01 6.82 6.84
N SER A 2 -15.98 6.80 5.98
CA SER A 2 -15.24 5.58 5.65
C SER A 2 -14.01 5.44 6.56
N THR A 3 -13.80 4.23 7.07
CA THR A 3 -12.61 3.87 7.85
C THR A 3 -11.47 3.40 6.94
N VAL A 4 -10.25 3.30 7.49
CA VAL A 4 -9.13 2.67 6.78
C VAL A 4 -9.47 1.27 6.33
N VAL A 5 -10.07 0.45 7.20
CA VAL A 5 -10.43 -0.94 6.86
C VAL A 5 -11.47 -0.98 5.74
N ASP A 6 -12.49 -0.11 5.76
CA ASP A 6 -13.46 -0.02 4.65
C ASP A 6 -12.77 0.30 3.32
N ARG A 7 -11.75 1.18 3.35
CA ARG A 7 -10.98 1.55 2.17
C ARG A 7 -10.14 0.38 1.65
N LEU A 8 -9.51 -0.39 2.53
CA LEU A 8 -8.76 -1.59 2.15
C LEU A 8 -9.68 -2.64 1.52
N ARG A 9 -10.86 -2.88 2.10
CA ARG A 9 -11.86 -3.81 1.54
C ARG A 9 -12.35 -3.35 0.18
N THR A 10 -12.49 -2.05 -0.04
CA THR A 10 -12.83 -1.48 -1.35
C THR A 10 -11.76 -1.78 -2.40
N TRP A 11 -10.47 -1.65 -2.05
CA TRP A 11 -9.37 -1.97 -2.96
C TRP A 11 -9.20 -3.47 -3.20
N GLN A 12 -9.35 -4.29 -2.16
CA GLN A 12 -9.35 -5.75 -2.29
C GLN A 12 -10.43 -6.24 -3.27
N ALA A 13 -11.61 -5.60 -3.24
CA ALA A 13 -12.75 -5.93 -4.11
C ALA A 13 -12.50 -5.64 -5.59
N ALA A 14 -11.41 -4.96 -5.97
CA ALA A 14 -11.00 -4.81 -7.37
C ALA A 14 -10.65 -6.17 -8.03
N GLY A 15 -10.41 -7.20 -7.22
CA GLY A 15 -10.14 -8.56 -7.70
C GLY A 15 -8.64 -8.85 -7.81
N GLY A 16 -8.29 -9.83 -8.64
CA GLY A 16 -6.91 -10.28 -8.87
C GLY A 16 -6.72 -11.78 -8.56
N PRO A 17 -5.48 -12.29 -8.71
CA PRO A 17 -5.18 -13.70 -8.47
C PRO A 17 -5.48 -14.16 -7.03
N ASP A 18 -5.66 -15.47 -6.82
CA ASP A 18 -5.93 -16.03 -5.49
C ASP A 18 -4.85 -15.67 -4.47
N LEU A 19 -3.58 -15.67 -4.87
CA LEU A 19 -2.47 -15.28 -3.99
C LEU A 19 -2.54 -13.80 -3.60
N TRP A 20 -2.99 -12.93 -4.51
CA TRP A 20 -3.22 -11.51 -4.22
C TRP A 20 -4.33 -11.32 -3.19
N GLN A 21 -5.45 -12.05 -3.34
CA GLN A 21 -6.56 -12.01 -2.40
C GLN A 21 -6.15 -12.50 -1.00
N ARG A 22 -5.38 -13.60 -0.92
CA ARG A 22 -4.85 -14.10 0.37
C ARG A 22 -3.88 -13.10 1.02
N SER A 23 -3.09 -12.38 0.22
CA SER A 23 -2.19 -11.34 0.71
C SER A 23 -2.94 -10.15 1.29
N TRP A 24 -4.06 -9.76 0.68
CA TRP A 24 -4.99 -8.77 1.23
C TRP A 24 -5.61 -9.22 2.55
N ASP A 25 -6.12 -10.45 2.61
CA ASP A 25 -6.73 -10.96 3.84
C ASP A 25 -5.72 -10.99 4.98
N ARG A 26 -4.48 -11.40 4.71
CA ARG A 26 -3.41 -11.35 5.70
C ARG A 26 -3.11 -9.91 6.12
N ALA A 27 -2.91 -8.99 5.18
CA ALA A 27 -2.65 -7.58 5.51
C ALA A 27 -3.77 -6.97 6.34
N ILE A 28 -5.04 -7.21 5.98
CA ILE A 28 -6.19 -6.71 6.72
C ILE A 28 -6.25 -7.31 8.13
N SER A 29 -6.01 -8.63 8.27
CA SER A 29 -6.00 -9.28 9.59
C SER A 29 -4.97 -8.68 10.56
N VAL A 30 -3.85 -8.20 10.02
CA VAL A 30 -2.76 -7.58 10.81
C VAL A 30 -3.11 -6.16 11.23
N VAL A 31 -3.81 -5.39 10.38
CA VAL A 31 -4.08 -3.97 10.64
C VAL A 31 -5.45 -3.70 11.27
N GLU A 32 -6.42 -4.62 11.13
CA GLU A 32 -7.83 -4.38 11.51
C GLU A 32 -8.01 -4.05 12.99
N GLY A 33 -7.38 -4.83 13.88
CA GLY A 33 -7.45 -4.58 15.32
C GLY A 33 -6.84 -3.22 15.71
N PRO A 34 -5.57 -2.96 15.38
CA PRO A 34 -4.90 -1.69 15.68
C PRO A 34 -5.55 -0.46 15.03
N LEU A 35 -6.21 -0.61 13.89
CA LEU A 35 -6.86 0.47 13.13
C LEU A 35 -8.39 0.48 13.28
N ALA A 36 -8.96 -0.25 14.24
CA ALA A 36 -10.40 -0.33 14.42
C ALA A 36 -11.02 1.07 14.62
N GLY A 37 -11.90 1.47 13.70
CA GLY A 37 -12.55 2.79 13.71
C GLY A 37 -11.66 3.96 13.27
N TYR A 38 -10.45 3.72 12.77
CA TYR A 38 -9.56 4.79 12.29
C TYR A 38 -10.09 5.39 10.97
N GLU A 39 -10.43 6.68 10.99
CA GLU A 39 -11.13 7.35 9.89
C GLU A 39 -10.20 7.85 8.77
N ILE A 40 -10.68 7.83 7.53
CA ILE A 40 -10.05 8.53 6.39
C ILE A 40 -10.31 10.04 6.50
N ARG A 41 -9.48 10.73 7.30
CA ARG A 41 -9.36 12.21 7.33
C ARG A 41 -7.93 12.61 6.92
N LEU A 42 -7.25 13.47 7.67
CA LEU A 42 -5.93 14.04 7.30
C LEU A 42 -4.80 13.01 7.10
N ASP A 43 -4.74 11.96 7.92
CA ASP A 43 -3.68 10.92 7.85
C ASP A 43 -4.19 9.57 7.35
N GLY A 44 -5.50 9.35 7.35
CA GLY A 44 -6.07 8.03 7.11
C GLY A 44 -5.78 7.48 5.72
N VAL A 45 -5.66 8.36 4.71
CA VAL A 45 -5.27 7.96 3.35
C VAL A 45 -3.88 7.33 3.33
N VAL A 46 -2.88 7.99 3.93
CA VAL A 46 -1.51 7.48 4.03
C VAL A 46 -1.46 6.14 4.76
N ILE A 47 -2.24 5.99 5.83
CA ILE A 47 -2.32 4.73 6.57
C ILE A 47 -2.96 3.62 5.73
N ALA A 48 -4.03 3.94 4.98
CA ALA A 48 -4.65 2.99 4.06
C ALA A 48 -3.67 2.56 2.95
N GLU A 49 -2.98 3.50 2.31
CA GLU A 49 -1.99 3.17 1.27
C GLU A 49 -0.80 2.40 1.84
N GLY A 50 -0.40 2.66 3.09
CA GLY A 50 0.58 1.85 3.80
C GLY A 50 0.13 0.41 3.98
N ALA A 51 -1.12 0.20 4.39
CA ALA A 51 -1.68 -1.14 4.56
C ALA A 51 -1.90 -1.86 3.22
N ALA A 52 -2.23 -1.12 2.15
CA ALA A 52 -2.23 -1.64 0.79
C ALA A 52 -0.80 -1.96 0.29
N GLY A 53 0.19 -1.15 0.68
CA GLY A 53 1.61 -1.42 0.48
C GLY A 53 2.04 -2.72 1.14
N LEU A 54 1.56 -2.98 2.37
CA LEU A 54 1.78 -4.25 3.06
C LEU A 54 1.14 -5.43 2.30
N ALA A 55 -0.09 -5.30 1.81
CA ALA A 55 -0.72 -6.34 0.99
C ALA A 55 0.10 -6.65 -0.27
N THR A 56 0.61 -5.61 -0.94
CA THR A 56 1.47 -5.76 -2.13
C THR A 56 2.82 -6.39 -1.79
N ALA A 57 3.44 -6.02 -0.65
CA ALA A 57 4.68 -6.62 -0.19
C ALA A 57 4.51 -8.12 0.10
N LEU A 58 3.43 -8.49 0.81
CA LEU A 58 3.08 -9.89 1.09
C LEU A 58 2.89 -10.67 -0.21
N TYR A 59 2.20 -10.08 -1.19
CA TYR A 59 1.99 -10.71 -2.49
C TYR A 59 3.30 -10.97 -3.23
N ILE A 60 4.14 -9.94 -3.36
CA ILE A 60 5.43 -10.04 -4.05
C ILE A 60 6.30 -11.13 -3.40
N LEU A 61 6.46 -11.08 -2.08
CA LEU A 61 7.32 -12.02 -1.35
C LEU A 61 6.77 -13.45 -1.41
N SER A 62 5.45 -13.62 -1.27
CA SER A 62 4.81 -14.94 -1.37
C SER A 62 5.02 -15.54 -2.76
N ALA A 63 4.83 -14.74 -3.81
CA ALA A 63 4.95 -15.20 -5.19
C ALA A 63 6.40 -15.52 -5.57
N GLU A 64 7.37 -14.70 -5.16
CA GLU A 64 8.79 -14.91 -5.42
C GLU A 64 9.35 -16.14 -4.71
N HIS A 65 8.89 -16.41 -3.49
CA HIS A 65 9.39 -17.50 -2.67
C HIS A 65 8.54 -18.78 -2.75
N GLY A 66 7.37 -18.73 -3.40
CA GLY A 66 6.45 -19.86 -3.49
C GLY A 66 5.90 -20.29 -2.13
N ILE A 67 5.65 -19.33 -1.24
CA ILE A 67 5.15 -19.53 0.13
C ILE A 67 3.79 -18.86 0.31
N ASP A 68 3.09 -19.21 1.39
CA ASP A 68 1.85 -18.53 1.75
C ASP A 68 2.11 -17.18 2.46
N PRO A 69 1.19 -16.20 2.36
CA PRO A 69 1.38 -14.87 2.97
C PRO A 69 1.55 -14.86 4.49
N ASP A 70 1.11 -15.91 5.18
CA ASP A 70 1.30 -16.09 6.63
C ASP A 70 2.72 -16.56 6.99
N GLN A 71 3.48 -17.06 6.02
CA GLN A 71 4.88 -17.48 6.20
C GLN A 71 5.88 -16.36 5.93
N VAL A 72 5.44 -15.25 5.34
CA VAL A 72 6.28 -14.06 5.13
C VAL A 72 6.60 -13.44 6.49
N VAL A 73 7.89 -13.21 6.75
CA VAL A 73 8.34 -12.63 8.01
C VAL A 73 8.53 -11.12 7.93
N ASP A 74 8.48 -10.49 9.09
CA ASP A 74 8.59 -9.04 9.26
C ASP A 74 9.82 -8.44 8.58
N GLU A 75 10.98 -9.09 8.72
CA GLU A 75 12.26 -8.66 8.15
C GLU A 75 12.22 -8.58 6.62
N GLN A 76 11.62 -9.57 5.95
CA GLN A 76 11.47 -9.56 4.49
C GLN A 76 10.62 -8.38 3.99
N VAL A 77 9.57 -8.04 4.74
CA VAL A 77 8.74 -6.88 4.40
C VAL A 77 9.52 -5.58 4.63
N ARG A 78 10.33 -5.50 5.68
CA ARG A 78 11.16 -4.30 5.95
C ARG A 78 12.17 -4.05 4.86
N GLU A 79 12.83 -5.07 4.35
CA GLU A 79 13.79 -4.94 3.25
C GLU A 79 13.20 -4.25 2.00
N LEU A 80 11.88 -4.34 1.80
CA LEU A 80 11.21 -3.73 0.66
C LEU A 80 10.99 -2.21 0.76
N TYR A 81 10.88 -1.65 1.97
CA TYR A 81 10.55 -0.24 2.14
C TYR A 81 11.44 0.55 3.11
N ASP A 82 12.22 -0.12 3.95
CA ASP A 82 13.19 0.48 4.87
C ASP A 82 14.52 0.81 4.14
N GLY A 83 15.45 1.46 4.83
CA GLY A 83 16.80 1.75 4.35
C GLY A 83 16.96 3.04 3.53
N GLU A 84 18.19 3.29 3.08
CA GLU A 84 18.62 4.56 2.46
C GLU A 84 18.28 4.70 0.96
N MET A 85 17.61 3.71 0.36
CA MET A 85 17.24 3.73 -1.05
C MET A 85 16.31 4.91 -1.37
N ALA A 86 16.60 5.62 -2.46
CA ALA A 86 15.76 6.71 -2.94
C ALA A 86 14.36 6.20 -3.34
N GLY A 87 13.31 7.00 -3.11
CA GLY A 87 11.93 6.58 -3.35
C GLY A 87 11.62 6.19 -4.81
N GLU A 88 12.29 6.83 -5.78
CA GLU A 88 12.20 6.48 -7.21
C GLU A 88 12.78 5.10 -7.51
N GLU A 89 14.00 4.85 -7.04
CA GLU A 89 14.67 3.57 -7.18
C GLU A 89 13.90 2.45 -6.49
N ARG A 90 13.33 2.73 -5.30
CA ARG A 90 12.52 1.77 -4.56
C ARG A 90 11.23 1.41 -5.30
N GLN A 91 10.53 2.38 -5.88
CA GLN A 91 9.34 2.06 -6.67
C GLN A 91 9.71 1.26 -7.92
N ALA A 92 10.80 1.63 -8.61
CA ALA A 92 11.28 0.88 -9.77
C ALA A 92 11.64 -0.57 -9.42
N LEU A 93 12.16 -0.81 -8.21
CA LEU A 93 12.39 -2.16 -7.68
C LEU A 93 11.07 -2.94 -7.55
N TRP A 94 10.04 -2.36 -6.94
CA TRP A 94 8.74 -3.00 -6.78
C TRP A 94 8.06 -3.25 -8.14
N GLU A 95 8.09 -2.27 -9.03
CA GLU A 95 7.57 -2.37 -10.39
C GLU A 95 8.24 -3.50 -11.18
N ARG A 96 9.56 -3.60 -11.11
CA ARG A 96 10.31 -4.70 -11.73
C ARG A 96 9.92 -6.06 -11.17
N ARG A 97 9.67 -6.14 -9.86
CA ARG A 97 9.22 -7.39 -9.21
C ARG A 97 7.80 -7.77 -9.66
N LEU A 98 6.87 -6.82 -9.69
CA LEU A 98 5.52 -7.05 -10.23
C LEU A 98 5.56 -7.48 -11.70
N ALA A 99 6.39 -6.84 -12.52
CA ALA A 99 6.57 -7.23 -13.91
C ALA A 99 7.15 -8.65 -14.06
N ALA A 100 8.09 -9.05 -13.19
CA ALA A 100 8.63 -10.41 -13.16
C ALA A 100 7.58 -11.47 -12.78
N LEU A 101 6.53 -11.08 -12.05
CA LEU A 101 5.37 -11.93 -11.75
C LEU A 101 4.33 -11.97 -12.88
N GLY A 102 4.55 -11.24 -13.98
CA GLY A 102 3.70 -11.23 -15.17
C GLY A 102 2.72 -10.07 -15.25
N HIS A 103 2.79 -9.09 -14.36
CA HIS A 103 1.94 -7.89 -14.41
C HIS A 103 2.46 -6.88 -15.43
N ASP A 104 1.61 -6.48 -16.37
CA ASP A 104 1.90 -5.36 -17.28
C ASP A 104 1.51 -4.04 -16.58
N LEU A 105 2.51 -3.23 -16.20
CA LEU A 105 2.29 -1.98 -15.47
C LEU A 105 1.51 -0.92 -16.28
N THR A 106 1.29 -1.15 -17.58
CA THR A 106 0.44 -0.31 -18.41
C THR A 106 -0.99 -0.84 -18.53
N ASP A 107 -1.26 -2.07 -18.09
CA ASP A 107 -2.58 -2.68 -18.11
C ASP A 107 -3.44 -2.16 -16.96
N THR A 108 -4.24 -1.13 -17.28
CA THR A 108 -5.20 -0.57 -16.34
C THR A 108 -6.35 -1.51 -15.97
N CYS A 109 -6.50 -2.65 -16.64
CA CYS A 109 -7.49 -3.67 -16.30
C CYS A 109 -6.93 -4.71 -15.31
N ASP A 110 -5.61 -4.76 -15.08
CA ASP A 110 -5.00 -5.63 -14.09
C ASP A 110 -5.29 -5.08 -12.67
N PRO A 111 -6.01 -5.84 -11.81
CA PRO A 111 -6.36 -5.39 -10.46
C PRO A 111 -5.15 -5.05 -9.58
N VAL A 112 -4.02 -5.75 -9.76
CA VAL A 112 -2.79 -5.48 -9.00
C VAL A 112 -2.21 -4.14 -9.43
N VAL A 113 -2.18 -3.87 -10.74
CA VAL A 113 -1.66 -2.62 -11.32
C VAL A 113 -2.56 -1.43 -10.99
N GLN A 114 -3.88 -1.62 -10.93
CA GLN A 114 -4.82 -0.60 -10.48
C GLN A 114 -4.49 -0.13 -9.06
N VAL A 115 -4.35 -1.07 -8.11
CA VAL A 115 -3.99 -0.73 -6.72
C VAL A 115 -2.61 -0.12 -6.66
N TRP A 116 -1.63 -0.69 -7.36
CA TRP A 116 -0.27 -0.18 -7.40
C TRP A 116 -0.22 1.28 -7.86
N THR A 117 -0.95 1.61 -8.93
CA THR A 117 -1.05 2.97 -9.47
C THR A 117 -1.65 3.93 -8.45
N ILE A 118 -2.65 3.49 -7.68
CA ILE A 118 -3.27 4.31 -6.62
C ILE A 118 -2.24 4.64 -5.53
N ILE A 119 -1.55 3.63 -5.00
CA ILE A 119 -0.70 3.79 -3.80
C ILE A 119 0.67 4.41 -4.10
N THR A 120 1.12 4.35 -5.35
CA THR A 120 2.35 5.00 -5.83
C THR A 120 2.12 6.41 -6.35
N HIS A 121 0.87 6.79 -6.59
CA HIS A 121 0.56 8.12 -7.08
C HIS A 121 1.19 9.19 -6.19
N THR A 122 1.99 10.06 -6.80
CA THR A 122 2.62 11.18 -6.12
C THR A 122 1.77 12.41 -6.41
N TYR A 123 1.01 12.87 -5.41
CA TYR A 123 0.29 14.14 -5.54
C TYR A 123 1.32 15.29 -5.55
N THR A 124 1.26 16.14 -6.57
CA THR A 124 2.06 17.37 -6.65
C THR A 124 1.25 18.56 -6.16
N THR A 125 1.90 19.52 -5.51
CA THR A 125 1.23 20.73 -5.02
C THR A 125 0.59 21.47 -6.20
N PRO A 126 -0.71 21.81 -6.15
CA PRO A 126 -1.26 22.78 -7.08
C PRO A 126 -0.42 24.06 -7.00
N GLY A 127 0.05 24.57 -8.12
CA GLY A 127 0.86 25.79 -8.15
C GLY A 127 0.05 26.99 -7.62
N ALA A 128 0.53 27.61 -6.53
CA ALA A 128 0.22 28.93 -5.96
C ALA A 128 -1.24 29.39 -5.74
N ALA A 129 -2.26 28.73 -6.28
CA ALA A 129 -3.66 29.09 -6.08
C ALA A 129 -4.24 28.22 -4.95
N TRP A 130 -4.14 28.71 -3.72
CA TRP A 130 -4.91 28.19 -2.60
C TRP A 130 -6.38 28.49 -2.87
N ASP A 131 -7.13 27.51 -3.36
CA ASP A 131 -8.59 27.55 -3.45
C ASP A 131 -9.16 27.03 -2.13
N ASP A 132 -10.12 27.71 -1.51
CA ASP A 132 -10.78 27.27 -0.28
C ASP A 132 -11.63 25.99 -0.49
N ALA A 133 -11.79 25.53 -1.75
CA ALA A 133 -12.28 24.19 -2.10
C ALA A 133 -11.24 23.06 -1.94
N PHE A 134 -10.02 23.39 -1.50
CA PHE A 134 -8.90 22.44 -1.35
C PHE A 134 -9.12 21.47 -0.18
N ASP A 135 -9.40 20.21 -0.51
CA ASP A 135 -9.47 19.14 0.49
C ASP A 135 -8.05 18.70 0.90
N ALA A 136 -7.55 19.29 1.99
CA ALA A 136 -6.27 18.95 2.61
C ALA A 136 -6.19 17.48 3.09
N SER A 137 -7.30 16.75 3.17
CA SER A 137 -7.30 15.31 3.50
C SER A 137 -6.92 14.41 2.32
N MET A 138 -6.92 14.96 1.10
CA MET A 138 -6.53 14.25 -0.13
C MET A 138 -5.11 14.54 -0.62
N THR A 139 -4.41 15.50 0.00
CA THR A 139 -3.07 15.91 -0.43
C THR A 139 -2.01 15.40 0.54
N ARG A 140 -1.75 14.09 0.50
CA ARG A 140 -0.46 13.61 0.98
C ARG A 140 0.62 13.95 -0.04
N TRP A 141 1.82 14.29 0.42
CA TRP A 141 2.98 14.53 -0.43
C TRP A 141 3.88 13.29 -0.42
N GLY A 142 4.49 12.93 -1.55
CA GLY A 142 5.44 11.79 -1.64
C GLY A 142 4.81 10.46 -2.07
N ARG A 143 5.35 9.32 -1.61
CA ARG A 143 4.90 7.94 -1.95
C ARG A 143 4.29 7.26 -0.74
N GLY A 144 3.02 6.87 -0.83
CA GLY A 144 2.16 6.72 0.36
C GLY A 144 2.30 5.38 1.00
N TYR A 145 2.63 4.39 0.18
CA TYR A 145 2.85 3.04 0.63
C TYR A 145 4.10 2.95 1.54
N THR A 146 5.25 3.55 1.21
CA THR A 146 6.45 3.49 2.06
C THR A 146 6.30 4.29 3.36
N ASP A 147 5.76 5.51 3.25
CA ASP A 147 5.55 6.38 4.41
C ASP A 147 4.46 5.82 5.31
N GLY A 148 3.39 5.30 4.71
CA GLY A 148 2.31 4.60 5.40
C GLY A 148 2.80 3.35 6.11
N MET A 149 3.58 2.49 5.45
CA MET A 149 4.18 1.29 6.09
C MET A 149 5.08 1.66 7.27
N THR A 150 5.85 2.74 7.14
CA THR A 150 6.66 3.27 8.25
C THR A 150 5.79 3.74 9.42
N ARG A 151 4.68 4.44 9.13
CA ARG A 151 3.72 4.90 10.16
C ARG A 151 2.97 3.74 10.82
N LEU A 152 2.58 2.70 10.08
CA LEU A 152 1.93 1.51 10.65
C LEU A 152 2.78 0.92 11.80
N ARG A 153 4.10 0.83 11.59
CA ARG A 153 5.03 0.36 12.62
C ARG A 153 5.26 1.37 13.72
N THR A 154 5.72 2.57 13.37
CA THR A 154 6.21 3.54 14.35
C THR A 154 5.11 4.15 15.21
N ARG A 155 3.89 4.29 14.66
CA ARG A 155 2.75 4.92 15.34
C ARG A 155 1.77 3.90 15.91
N PHE A 156 1.54 2.78 15.23
CA PHE A 156 0.52 1.80 15.63
C PHE A 156 1.11 0.48 16.14
N GLY A 157 2.44 0.30 16.09
CA GLY A 157 3.10 -0.92 16.56
C GLY A 157 2.78 -2.15 15.70
N ILE A 158 2.34 -1.94 14.46
CA ILE A 158 1.94 -3.03 13.56
C ILE A 158 3.19 -3.68 12.96
N SER A 159 3.38 -4.96 13.23
CA SER A 159 4.38 -5.86 12.62
C SER A 159 3.71 -7.17 12.18
N LEU A 160 4.40 -7.97 11.37
CA LEU A 160 3.90 -9.30 10.97
C LEU A 160 3.93 -10.32 12.10
#